data_AF-A0A844NVI6-F1
#
_entry.id   AF-A0A844NVI6-F1
#
_cell.length_a   1.000
_cell.length_b   1.000
_cell.length_c   1.000
_cell.angle_alpha   90.00
_cell.angle_beta   90.00
_cell.angle_gamma   90.00
#
_symmetry.space_group_name_H-M   'P 1'
#
loop_
_entity.id
_entity.type
_entity.pdbx_description
1 polymer ?
#
loop_
_entity_poly.entity_id
_entity_poly.type
_entity_poly.pdbx_seq_one_letter_code
_entity_poly.pdbx_strand_id
1 'polypeptide(L)'
;MAPLDNASPSGPLQDPFLARYSERQLAVANTWATHFSLAGTARTKFIRHYLRSTSTTRCWCITVAADNGVRYTIMRAGPLLQVFDGQLIGAWECKPTHRIPASTPSPAGALKLLQRLEKFDDAVAVLSSYTKRAHDLATQMARDDLGLPHRLVYPSHSNKRYYAPRHQFYLKQIGAVLRTFRQVLDQDLLFAIRSVRCLSPQLYNWLAQGNQVRRLQMLKAQPVLTPLLVDCEE
;
A
#
# COMPACT_ATOMS: atom_id res chain seq x y z
N MET A 1 -54.69 28.63 18.42
CA MET A 1 -54.26 27.56 17.49
C MET A 1 -53.58 28.24 16.31
N ALA A 2 -52.25 28.20 16.24
CA ALA A 2 -51.47 28.68 15.10
C ALA A 2 -51.26 27.52 14.11
N PRO A 3 -51.22 27.76 12.80
CA PRO A 3 -51.10 26.68 11.82
C PRO A 3 -49.70 26.07 11.86
N LEU A 4 -49.67 24.74 11.76
CA LEU A 4 -48.46 23.94 11.65
C LEU A 4 -47.82 24.19 10.27
N ASP A 5 -46.66 24.84 10.26
CA ASP A 5 -45.77 24.87 9.11
C ASP A 5 -45.33 23.43 8.77
N ASN A 6 -46.00 22.84 7.77
CA ASN A 6 -45.53 21.66 7.07
C ASN A 6 -44.34 22.09 6.18
N ALA A 7 -43.18 22.27 6.80
CA ALA A 7 -41.91 22.29 6.08
C ALA A 7 -41.63 20.86 5.59
N SER A 8 -41.96 20.59 4.33
CA SER A 8 -41.48 19.42 3.59
C SER A 8 -39.98 19.25 3.80
N PRO A 9 -39.46 18.03 4.03
CA PRO A 9 -38.03 17.81 4.10
C PRO A 9 -37.46 18.17 2.74
N SER A 10 -36.70 19.27 2.71
CA SER A 10 -35.84 19.69 1.60
C SER A 10 -35.23 18.45 0.94
N GLY A 11 -35.52 18.26 -0.36
CA GLY A 11 -35.01 17.16 -1.16
C GLY A 11 -33.49 17.01 -1.01
N PRO A 12 -32.92 15.83 -1.31
CA PRO A 12 -31.52 15.56 -1.05
C PRO A 12 -30.70 16.60 -1.80
N LEU A 13 -30.05 17.50 -1.06
CA LEU A 13 -28.97 18.34 -1.56
C LEU A 13 -28.00 17.41 -2.26
N GLN A 14 -28.07 17.36 -3.59
CA GLN A 14 -27.21 16.52 -4.40
C GLN A 14 -25.79 17.03 -4.19
N ASP A 15 -25.07 16.34 -3.32
CA ASP A 15 -23.68 16.61 -3.04
C ASP A 15 -22.90 16.53 -4.37
N PRO A 16 -22.38 17.64 -4.91
CA PRO A 16 -21.76 17.65 -6.24
C PRO A 16 -20.54 16.72 -6.32
N PHE A 17 -19.94 16.42 -5.16
CA PHE A 17 -18.89 15.41 -5.04
C PHE A 17 -19.36 13.98 -5.37
N LEU A 18 -20.63 13.65 -5.08
CA LEU A 18 -21.20 12.33 -5.30
C LEU A 18 -21.63 12.10 -6.75
N ALA A 19 -21.93 13.18 -7.49
CA ALA A 19 -22.41 13.11 -8.87
C ALA A 19 -21.41 12.46 -9.85
N ARG A 20 -20.11 12.40 -9.51
CA ARG A 20 -19.07 11.76 -10.33
C ARG A 20 -18.95 10.24 -10.15
N TYR A 21 -19.69 9.66 -9.23
CA TYR A 21 -19.67 8.21 -8.97
C TYR A 21 -20.90 7.56 -9.60
N SER A 22 -20.74 6.34 -10.09
CA SER A 22 -21.86 5.61 -10.68
C SER A 22 -22.90 5.21 -9.62
N GLU A 23 -24.14 4.99 -10.04
CA GLU A 23 -25.22 4.52 -9.16
C GLU A 23 -24.83 3.26 -8.40
N ARG A 24 -24.10 2.34 -9.05
CA ARG A 24 -23.59 1.12 -8.43
C ARG A 24 -22.58 1.41 -7.32
N GLN A 25 -21.67 2.37 -7.52
CA GLN A 25 -20.71 2.77 -6.49
C GLN A 25 -21.43 3.40 -5.30
N LEU A 26 -22.41 4.27 -5.55
CA LEU A 26 -23.24 4.90 -4.53
C LEU A 26 -24.06 3.86 -3.74
N ALA A 27 -24.65 2.87 -4.41
CA ALA A 27 -25.40 1.80 -3.76
C ALA A 27 -24.52 0.96 -2.82
N VAL A 28 -23.30 0.62 -3.24
CA VAL A 28 -22.34 -0.11 -2.39
C VAL A 28 -21.93 0.73 -1.18
N ALA A 29 -21.61 2.01 -1.37
CA ALA A 29 -21.25 2.91 -0.27
C ALA A 29 -22.39 3.07 0.74
N ASN A 30 -23.63 3.22 0.25
CA ASN A 30 -24.82 3.28 1.08
C ASN A 30 -25.08 1.97 1.84
N THR A 31 -24.85 0.82 1.21
CA THR A 31 -24.97 -0.50 1.85
C THR A 31 -24.02 -0.60 3.04
N TRP A 32 -22.76 -0.19 2.88
CA TRP A 32 -21.80 -0.20 3.98
C TRP A 32 -22.14 0.80 5.07
N ALA A 33 -22.58 2.00 4.69
CA ALA A 33 -23.00 3.00 5.67
C ALA A 33 -24.17 2.50 6.53
N THR A 34 -25.11 1.76 5.93
CA THR A 34 -26.21 1.10 6.65
C THR A 34 -25.71 -0.08 7.50
N HIS A 35 -24.78 -0.90 6.99
CA HIS A 35 -24.15 -1.98 7.76
C HIS A 35 -23.47 -1.46 9.04
N PHE A 36 -22.88 -0.27 8.99
CA PHE A 36 -22.25 0.39 10.15
C PHE A 36 -23.20 1.29 10.94
N SER A 37 -24.51 1.25 10.65
CA SER A 37 -25.55 2.05 11.33
C SER A 37 -25.25 3.55 11.37
N LEU A 38 -24.62 4.09 10.31
CA LEU A 38 -24.25 5.50 10.24
C LEU A 38 -25.45 6.35 9.79
N ALA A 39 -25.69 7.43 10.53
CA ALA A 39 -26.77 8.39 10.26
C ALA A 39 -26.24 9.83 10.13
N GLY A 40 -27.08 10.71 9.58
CA GLY A 40 -26.82 12.16 9.48
C GLY A 40 -25.46 12.51 8.86
N THR A 41 -24.75 13.43 9.50
CA THR A 41 -23.45 13.94 9.00
C THR A 41 -22.36 12.87 8.97
N ALA A 42 -22.40 11.89 9.87
CA ALA A 42 -21.46 10.77 9.90
C ALA A 42 -21.60 9.88 8.65
N ARG A 43 -22.84 9.63 8.21
CA ARG A 43 -23.13 8.90 6.97
C ARG A 43 -22.55 9.60 5.75
N THR A 44 -22.79 10.92 5.62
CA THR A 44 -22.28 11.70 4.48
C THR A 44 -20.75 11.73 4.45
N LYS A 45 -20.10 11.94 5.60
CA LYS A 45 -18.63 11.90 5.71
C LYS A 45 -18.07 10.54 5.32
N PHE A 46 -18.68 9.46 5.81
CA PHE A 46 -18.29 8.09 5.47
C PHE A 46 -18.42 7.82 3.97
N ILE A 47 -19.57 8.11 3.36
CA ILE A 47 -19.81 7.82 1.93
C ILE A 47 -18.78 8.56 1.06
N ARG A 48 -18.57 9.86 1.32
CA ARG A 48 -17.56 10.66 0.61
C ARG A 48 -16.16 10.06 0.73
N HIS A 49 -15.77 9.68 1.95
CA HIS A 49 -14.44 9.12 2.20
C HIS A 49 -14.27 7.75 1.57
N TYR A 50 -15.23 6.85 1.76
CA TYR A 50 -15.22 5.49 1.21
C TYR A 50 -15.11 5.53 -0.31
N LEU A 51 -15.92 6.33 -1.00
CA LEU A 51 -15.86 6.45 -2.45
C LEU A 51 -14.54 7.03 -2.96
N ARG A 52 -13.95 7.99 -2.22
CA ARG A 52 -12.63 8.55 -2.55
C ARG A 52 -11.50 7.55 -2.33
N SER A 53 -11.55 6.80 -1.22
CA SER A 53 -10.50 5.83 -0.87
C SER A 53 -10.54 4.61 -1.78
N THR A 54 -11.74 4.18 -2.17
CA THR A 54 -11.95 2.97 -2.98
C THR A 54 -11.89 3.21 -4.49
N SER A 55 -11.82 4.46 -4.95
CA SER A 55 -11.67 4.78 -6.38
C SER A 55 -10.29 4.45 -6.95
N THR A 56 -9.28 4.25 -6.10
CA THR A 56 -7.94 3.85 -6.50
C THR A 56 -7.47 2.68 -5.65
N THR A 57 -6.65 1.80 -6.22
CA THR A 57 -6.07 0.69 -5.47
C THR A 57 -4.95 1.14 -4.53
N ARG A 58 -4.35 2.32 -4.79
CA ARG A 58 -3.13 2.80 -4.10
C ARG A 58 -1.97 1.80 -4.21
N CYS A 59 -2.02 0.94 -5.23
CA CYS A 59 -0.98 -0.01 -5.59
C CYS A 59 -0.55 0.26 -7.03
N TRP A 60 0.72 0.61 -7.22
CA TRP A 60 1.29 0.82 -8.55
C TRP A 60 2.80 0.57 -8.54
N CYS A 61 3.37 0.31 -9.71
CA CYS A 61 4.80 0.14 -9.92
C CYS A 61 5.20 0.86 -11.21
N ILE A 62 6.30 1.60 -11.19
CA ILE A 62 6.84 2.30 -12.36
C ILE A 62 8.35 2.24 -12.36
N THR A 63 8.94 2.04 -13.54
CA THR A 63 10.39 2.16 -13.75
C THR A 63 10.67 3.43 -14.54
N VAL A 64 11.63 4.22 -14.09
CA VAL A 64 12.06 5.48 -14.71
C VAL A 64 13.57 5.52 -14.83
N ALA A 65 14.07 6.09 -15.93
CA ALA A 65 15.48 6.40 -16.07
C ALA A 65 15.71 7.84 -15.62
N ALA A 66 16.69 8.05 -14.75
CA ALA A 66 17.20 9.37 -14.41
C ALA A 66 18.25 9.82 -15.43
N ASP A 67 18.53 11.13 -15.46
CA ASP A 67 19.44 11.75 -16.43
C ASP A 67 20.89 11.23 -16.30
N ASN A 68 21.26 10.73 -15.13
CA ASN A 68 22.54 10.08 -14.85
C ASN A 68 22.63 8.63 -15.37
N GLY A 69 21.61 8.14 -16.09
CA GLY A 69 21.55 6.78 -16.63
C GLY A 69 21.07 5.72 -15.63
N VAL A 70 20.88 6.07 -14.35
CA VAL A 70 20.38 5.14 -13.33
C VAL A 70 18.90 4.87 -13.54
N ARG A 71 18.50 3.60 -13.46
CA ARG A 71 17.09 3.19 -13.55
C ARG A 71 16.54 2.94 -12.15
N TYR A 72 15.55 3.74 -11.78
CA TYR A 72 14.81 3.57 -10.54
C TYR A 72 13.51 2.83 -10.80
N THR A 73 13.18 1.86 -9.96
CA THR A 73 11.86 1.26 -9.93
C THR A 73 11.17 1.60 -8.62
N ILE A 74 10.04 2.30 -8.72
CA ILE A 74 9.25 2.76 -7.58
C ILE A 74 7.98 1.91 -7.51
N MET A 75 7.72 1.33 -6.35
CA MET A 75 6.51 0.59 -6.08
C MET A 75 5.78 1.17 -4.87
N ARG A 76 4.50 1.46 -5.03
CA ARG A 76 3.60 1.77 -3.93
C ARG A 76 2.71 0.56 -3.64
N ALA A 77 2.56 0.22 -2.37
CA ALA A 77 1.58 -0.72 -1.83
C ALA A 77 0.88 -0.08 -0.62
N GLY A 78 -0.19 0.69 -0.88
CA GLY A 78 -0.94 1.37 0.16
C GLY A 78 -0.10 2.41 0.89
N PRO A 79 0.17 2.23 2.20
CA PRO A 79 1.04 3.10 2.97
C PRO A 79 2.54 2.76 2.84
N LEU A 80 2.93 1.72 2.10
CA LEU A 80 4.34 1.43 1.81
C LEU A 80 4.73 2.01 0.45
N LEU A 81 5.85 2.73 0.40
CA LEU A 81 6.56 3.07 -0.83
C LEU A 81 7.93 2.40 -0.76
N GLN A 82 8.30 1.60 -1.75
CA GLN A 82 9.66 1.04 -1.85
C GLN A 82 10.26 1.38 -3.21
N VAL A 83 11.57 1.59 -3.22
CA VAL A 83 12.34 1.99 -4.39
C VAL A 83 13.51 1.05 -4.54
N PHE A 84 13.73 0.61 -5.77
CA PHE A 84 14.98 -0.02 -6.19
C PHE A 84 15.78 1.00 -6.99
N ASP A 85 17.02 1.28 -6.58
CA ASP A 85 17.91 2.26 -7.22
C ASP A 85 18.84 1.65 -8.28
N GLY A 86 18.65 0.38 -8.61
CA GLY A 86 19.53 -0.40 -9.48
C GLY A 86 20.44 -1.37 -8.72
N GLN A 87 20.60 -1.19 -7.40
CA GLN A 87 21.39 -2.08 -6.56
C GLN A 87 20.65 -2.46 -5.26
N LEU A 88 20.04 -1.49 -4.58
CA LEU A 88 19.45 -1.63 -3.25
C LEU A 88 17.97 -1.33 -3.26
N ILE A 89 17.27 -1.98 -2.32
CA ILE A 89 15.86 -1.75 -2.03
C ILE A 89 15.76 -0.89 -0.78
N GLY A 90 15.25 0.33 -0.94
CA GLY A 90 14.87 1.18 0.18
C GLY A 90 13.36 1.37 0.28
N ALA A 91 12.88 1.88 1.41
CA ALA A 91 11.46 2.07 1.63
C ALA A 91 11.11 3.27 2.52
N TRP A 92 9.85 3.67 2.46
CA TRP A 92 9.23 4.70 3.27
C TRP A 92 7.83 4.27 3.70
N GLU A 93 7.45 4.67 4.92
CA GLU A 93 6.06 4.75 5.29
C GLU A 93 5.45 6.05 4.74
N CYS A 94 4.34 5.94 4.02
CA CYS A 94 3.73 7.05 3.30
C CYS A 94 3.11 8.03 4.29
N LYS A 95 3.77 9.17 4.50
CA LYS A 95 3.23 10.29 5.29
C LYS A 95 2.52 11.30 4.37
N PRO A 96 1.52 12.05 4.86
CA PRO A 96 0.85 13.08 4.04
C PRO A 96 1.81 14.13 3.45
N THR A 97 2.88 14.45 4.18
CA THR A 97 3.96 15.36 3.75
C THR A 97 4.70 14.86 2.50
N HIS A 98 4.79 13.54 2.30
CA HIS A 98 5.46 12.96 1.14
C HIS A 98 4.68 13.14 -0.16
N ARG A 99 3.40 13.55 -0.11
CA ARG A 99 2.51 13.80 -1.27
C ARG A 99 2.61 12.69 -2.34
N ILE A 100 2.48 11.43 -1.91
CA ILE A 100 2.63 10.26 -2.78
C ILE A 100 1.35 10.07 -3.62
N PRO A 101 1.44 10.01 -4.95
CA PRO A 101 0.30 9.86 -5.86
C PRO A 101 -0.51 8.57 -5.62
N ALA A 102 -1.84 8.67 -5.62
CA ALA A 102 -2.72 7.52 -5.41
C ALA A 102 -2.74 6.54 -6.61
N SER A 103 -2.57 7.08 -7.82
CA SER A 103 -2.38 6.34 -9.07
C SER A 103 -0.92 6.43 -9.54
N THR A 104 -0.56 5.59 -10.50
CA THR A 104 0.77 5.62 -11.13
C THR A 104 1.07 7.05 -11.64
N PRO A 105 2.18 7.68 -11.19
CA PRO A 105 2.58 8.99 -11.69
C PRO A 105 3.13 8.91 -13.13
N SER A 106 3.25 10.07 -13.78
CA SER A 106 4.07 10.18 -14.99
C SER A 106 5.56 9.98 -14.66
N PRO A 107 6.40 9.62 -15.65
CA PRO A 107 7.85 9.46 -15.41
C PRO A 107 8.50 10.69 -14.76
N ALA A 108 8.20 11.89 -15.26
CA ALA A 108 8.68 13.15 -14.67
C ALA A 108 8.17 13.36 -13.24
N GLY A 109 6.92 12.98 -12.95
CA GLY A 109 6.35 13.04 -11.60
C GLY A 109 7.02 12.05 -10.64
N ALA A 110 7.42 10.88 -11.13
CA ALA A 110 8.14 9.87 -10.36
C ALA A 110 9.56 10.32 -10.01
N LEU A 111 10.28 10.95 -10.96
CA LEU A 111 11.60 11.54 -10.70
C LEU A 111 11.53 12.68 -9.67
N LYS A 112 10.53 13.58 -9.79
CA LYS A 112 10.27 14.62 -8.78
C LYS A 112 9.94 14.05 -7.40
N LEU A 113 9.26 12.90 -7.35
CA LEU A 113 8.99 12.20 -6.10
C LEU A 113 10.29 11.70 -5.46
N LEU A 114 11.20 11.09 -6.25
CA LEU A 114 12.50 10.63 -5.75
C LEU A 114 13.36 11.79 -5.24
N GLN A 115 13.44 12.89 -5.99
CA GLN A 115 14.20 14.08 -5.57
C GLN A 115 13.73 14.65 -4.22
N ARG A 116 12.45 14.50 -3.89
CA ARG A 116 11.88 14.94 -2.61
C ARG A 116 12.15 13.97 -1.47
N LEU A 117 12.43 12.70 -1.77
CA LEU A 117 12.66 11.64 -0.79
C LEU A 117 14.18 11.43 -0.67
N GLU A 118 14.84 12.26 0.14
CA GLU A 118 16.31 12.34 0.19
C GLU A 118 16.99 11.10 0.80
N LYS A 119 16.39 10.49 1.84
CA LYS A 119 16.93 9.30 2.52
C LYS A 119 15.82 8.28 2.75
N PHE A 120 16.14 7.00 2.59
CA PHE A 120 15.25 5.91 2.99
C PHE A 120 14.88 6.03 4.47
N ASP A 121 13.61 5.74 4.79
CA ASP A 121 13.13 5.61 6.16
C ASP A 121 13.47 4.20 6.68
N ASP A 122 13.28 3.96 7.98
CA ASP A 122 13.45 2.62 8.59
C ASP A 122 12.25 1.68 8.28
N ALA A 123 11.54 1.96 7.19
CA ALA A 123 10.36 1.23 6.79
C ALA A 123 10.75 -0.15 6.23
N VAL A 124 10.01 -1.18 6.66
CA VAL A 124 10.24 -2.54 6.19
C VAL A 124 9.60 -2.75 4.81
N ALA A 125 10.46 -2.88 3.78
CA ALA A 125 10.07 -3.25 2.42
C ALA A 125 9.48 -4.67 2.36
N VAL A 126 8.85 -5.04 1.23
CA VAL A 126 8.32 -6.39 1.01
C VAL A 126 8.70 -6.94 -0.35
N LEU A 127 9.02 -8.24 -0.40
CA LEU A 127 9.29 -8.98 -1.64
C LEU A 127 8.19 -10.01 -1.97
N SER A 128 7.21 -10.19 -1.09
CA SER A 128 6.15 -11.17 -1.26
C SER A 128 4.87 -10.76 -0.55
N SER A 129 3.74 -11.00 -1.22
CA SER A 129 2.39 -10.80 -0.67
C SER A 129 2.03 -11.82 0.40
N TYR A 130 2.83 -12.87 0.59
CA TYR A 130 2.62 -13.89 1.63
C TYR A 130 3.28 -13.55 2.96
N THR A 131 3.95 -12.40 3.06
CA THR A 131 4.60 -11.96 4.30
C THR A 131 3.59 -11.37 5.27
N LYS A 132 3.85 -11.48 6.59
CA LYS A 132 3.03 -10.82 7.62
C LYS A 132 2.87 -9.31 7.33
N ARG A 133 3.96 -8.63 6.95
CA ARG A 133 3.92 -7.21 6.58
C ARG A 133 2.95 -6.93 5.43
N ALA A 134 2.91 -7.75 4.38
CA ALA A 134 1.95 -7.57 3.29
C ALA A 134 0.48 -7.74 3.73
N HIS A 135 0.22 -8.69 4.64
CA HIS A 135 -1.10 -8.87 5.25
C HIS A 135 -1.49 -7.68 6.16
N ASP A 136 -0.53 -7.14 6.91
CA ASP A 136 -0.74 -5.94 7.73
C ASP A 136 -1.05 -4.72 6.84
N LEU A 137 -0.33 -4.55 5.72
CA LEU A 137 -0.61 -3.50 4.72
C LEU A 137 -2.02 -3.64 4.14
N ALA A 138 -2.42 -4.84 3.72
CA ALA A 138 -3.76 -5.09 3.19
C ALA A 138 -4.86 -4.80 4.24
N THR A 139 -4.60 -5.15 5.49
CA THR A 139 -5.50 -4.85 6.62
C THR A 139 -5.59 -3.35 6.86
N GLN A 140 -4.46 -2.64 6.86
CA GLN A 140 -4.42 -1.20 7.03
C GLN A 140 -5.18 -0.48 5.91
N MET A 141 -4.96 -0.87 4.66
CA MET A 141 -5.67 -0.28 3.51
C MET A 141 -7.18 -0.45 3.60
N ALA A 142 -7.66 -1.63 4.05
CA ALA A 142 -9.07 -1.88 4.27
C ALA A 142 -9.63 -1.06 5.45
N ARG A 143 -8.84 -0.79 6.50
CA ARG A 143 -9.24 0.12 7.57
C ARG A 143 -9.32 1.56 7.08
N ASP A 144 -8.33 1.99 6.31
CA ASP A 144 -8.26 3.34 5.75
C ASP A 144 -9.47 3.65 4.87
N ASP A 145 -10.03 2.66 4.15
CA ASP A 145 -11.22 2.84 3.33
C ASP A 145 -12.45 3.29 4.11
N LEU A 146 -12.56 2.90 5.38
CA LEU A 146 -13.70 3.27 6.20
C LEU A 146 -13.60 4.71 6.69
N GLY A 147 -12.38 5.24 6.90
CA GLY A 147 -12.16 6.60 7.42
C GLY A 147 -12.83 6.86 8.77
N LEU A 148 -13.21 5.80 9.49
CA LEU A 148 -13.86 5.86 10.78
C LEU A 148 -12.80 6.04 11.88
N PRO A 149 -13.11 6.78 12.96
CA PRO A 149 -12.27 6.81 14.15
C PRO A 149 -11.98 5.39 14.63
N HIS A 150 -10.76 5.11 15.08
CA HIS A 150 -10.35 3.78 15.57
C HIS A 150 -11.32 3.19 16.61
N ARG A 151 -12.07 4.03 17.34
CA ARG A 151 -13.06 3.62 18.35
C ARG A 151 -14.37 3.06 17.77
N LEU A 152 -14.75 3.41 16.54
CA LEU A 152 -15.94 2.85 15.86
C LEU A 152 -15.61 1.62 15.01
N VAL A 153 -14.32 1.38 14.78
CA VAL A 153 -13.83 0.18 14.11
C VAL A 153 -13.64 -0.90 15.18
N TYR A 154 -14.72 -1.61 15.49
CA TYR A 154 -14.62 -2.91 16.19
C TYR A 154 -13.47 -3.73 15.60
N PRO A 155 -12.73 -4.52 16.40
CA PRO A 155 -11.57 -5.25 15.92
C PRO A 155 -11.92 -6.00 14.63
N SER A 156 -11.01 -6.02 13.66
CA SER A 156 -11.24 -6.51 12.28
C SER A 156 -11.96 -7.87 12.18
N HIS A 157 -11.95 -8.67 13.26
CA HIS A 157 -12.68 -9.91 13.46
C HIS A 157 -14.21 -9.78 13.55
N SER A 158 -14.76 -8.64 13.97
CA SER A 158 -16.20 -8.40 14.13
C SER A 158 -16.89 -8.10 12.79
N ASN A 159 -16.19 -7.46 11.85
CA ASN A 159 -16.73 -7.09 10.54
C ASN A 159 -16.14 -7.91 9.39
N LYS A 160 -16.09 -9.24 9.54
CA LYS A 160 -15.55 -10.16 8.52
C LYS A 160 -16.17 -9.95 7.13
N ARG A 161 -17.46 -9.61 7.07
CA ARG A 161 -18.19 -9.34 5.82
C ARG A 161 -17.54 -8.23 4.99
N TYR A 162 -16.98 -7.23 5.64
CA TYR A 162 -16.25 -6.14 4.99
C TYR A 162 -14.77 -6.50 4.81
N TYR A 163 -14.11 -6.89 5.90
CA TYR A 163 -12.65 -7.03 5.91
C TYR A 163 -12.14 -8.20 5.09
N ALA A 164 -12.79 -9.36 5.11
CA ALA A 164 -12.30 -10.53 4.38
C ALA A 164 -12.18 -10.28 2.86
N PRO A 165 -13.23 -9.80 2.15
CA PRO A 165 -13.11 -9.53 0.72
C PRO A 165 -12.17 -8.35 0.41
N ARG A 166 -12.15 -7.29 1.24
CA ARG A 166 -11.24 -6.14 1.02
C ARG A 166 -9.77 -6.53 1.23
N HIS A 167 -9.48 -7.32 2.26
CA HIS A 167 -8.15 -7.83 2.53
C HIS A 167 -7.63 -8.69 1.38
N GLN A 168 -8.44 -9.65 0.89
CA GLN A 168 -8.07 -10.47 -0.26
C GLN A 168 -7.87 -9.64 -1.53
N PHE A 169 -8.73 -8.65 -1.76
CA PHE A 169 -8.57 -7.72 -2.87
C PHE A 169 -7.23 -7.00 -2.81
N TYR A 170 -6.86 -6.42 -1.66
CA TYR A 170 -5.60 -5.70 -1.51
C TYR A 170 -4.38 -6.60 -1.60
N LEU A 171 -4.41 -7.82 -1.04
CA LEU A 171 -3.34 -8.80 -1.24
C LEU A 171 -3.11 -9.12 -2.71
N LYS A 172 -4.19 -9.26 -3.50
CA LYS A 172 -4.07 -9.47 -4.96
C LYS A 172 -3.41 -8.28 -5.65
N GLN A 173 -3.76 -7.04 -5.27
CA GLN A 173 -3.14 -5.83 -5.83
C GLN A 173 -1.66 -5.72 -5.45
N ILE A 174 -1.32 -5.95 -4.18
CA ILE A 174 0.06 -5.98 -3.68
C ILE A 174 0.87 -7.03 -4.42
N GLY A 175 0.35 -8.26 -4.56
CA GLY A 175 1.00 -9.33 -5.30
C GLY A 175 1.23 -8.98 -6.78
N ALA A 176 0.28 -8.29 -7.41
CA ALA A 176 0.42 -7.84 -8.80
C ALA A 176 1.58 -6.85 -8.98
N VAL A 177 1.66 -5.81 -8.15
CA VAL A 177 2.74 -4.81 -8.24
C VAL A 177 4.10 -5.37 -7.83
N LEU A 178 4.13 -6.30 -6.87
CA LEU A 178 5.35 -7.01 -6.48
C LEU A 178 5.88 -7.94 -7.57
N ARG A 179 5.03 -8.49 -8.44
CA ARG A 179 5.51 -9.24 -9.61
C ARG A 179 6.30 -8.33 -10.54
N THR A 180 5.76 -7.14 -10.85
CA THR A 180 6.47 -6.15 -11.68
C THR A 180 7.75 -5.65 -11.01
N PHE A 181 7.70 -5.33 -9.72
CA PHE A 181 8.89 -4.88 -8.99
C PHE A 181 10.00 -5.94 -8.97
N ARG A 182 9.67 -7.22 -8.80
CA ARG A 182 10.67 -8.29 -8.78
C ARG A 182 11.31 -8.59 -10.12
N GLN A 183 10.68 -8.21 -11.24
CA GLN A 183 11.25 -8.43 -12.58
C GLN A 183 12.49 -7.59 -12.83
N VAL A 184 12.65 -6.46 -12.13
CA VAL A 184 13.81 -5.56 -12.29
C VAL A 184 14.96 -5.88 -11.35
N LEU A 185 14.73 -6.70 -10.33
CA LEU A 185 15.76 -7.10 -9.37
C LEU A 185 16.67 -8.17 -9.99
N ASP A 186 17.87 -8.30 -9.44
CA ASP A 186 18.78 -9.41 -9.73
C ASP A 186 18.10 -10.77 -9.46
N GLN A 187 17.93 -11.57 -10.52
CA GLN A 187 17.23 -12.85 -10.44
C GLN A 187 18.03 -13.94 -9.74
N ASP A 188 19.36 -13.88 -9.78
CA ASP A 188 20.24 -14.84 -9.11
C ASP A 188 20.18 -14.63 -7.60
N LEU A 189 20.19 -13.36 -7.16
CA LEU A 189 19.96 -13.00 -5.76
C LEU A 189 18.55 -13.43 -5.31
N LEU A 190 17.53 -13.14 -6.11
CA LEU A 190 16.16 -13.55 -5.80
C LEU A 190 16.01 -15.08 -5.73
N PHE A 191 16.72 -15.83 -6.56
CA PHE A 191 16.73 -17.28 -6.52
C PHE A 191 17.39 -17.80 -5.24
N ALA A 192 18.54 -17.23 -4.86
CA ALA A 192 19.27 -17.61 -3.65
C ALA A 192 18.46 -17.36 -2.37
N ILE A 193 17.81 -16.21 -2.23
CA ILE A 193 16.99 -15.93 -1.04
C ILE A 193 15.72 -16.82 -0.98
N ARG A 194 15.19 -17.23 -2.14
CA ARG A 194 14.05 -18.17 -2.22
C ARG A 194 14.45 -19.58 -1.83
N SER A 195 15.66 -20.04 -2.20
CA SER A 195 16.11 -21.40 -1.88
C SER A 195 16.25 -21.64 -0.38
N VAL A 196 16.61 -20.59 0.37
CA VAL A 196 16.68 -20.61 1.85
C VAL A 196 15.36 -20.20 2.53
N ARG A 197 14.27 -20.02 1.76
CA ARG A 197 12.93 -19.61 2.22
C ARG A 197 12.92 -18.28 3.01
N CYS A 198 13.87 -17.39 2.76
CA CYS A 198 14.00 -16.09 3.43
C CYS A 198 13.85 -14.94 2.42
N LEU A 199 12.61 -14.59 2.03
CA LEU A 199 12.35 -13.45 1.12
C LEU A 199 12.42 -12.10 1.86
N SER A 200 13.54 -11.84 2.54
CA SER A 200 13.83 -10.59 3.22
C SER A 200 14.48 -9.59 2.25
N PRO A 201 13.97 -8.34 2.16
CA PRO A 201 14.66 -7.26 1.46
C PRO A 201 16.01 -6.90 2.10
N GLN A 202 16.17 -7.03 3.42
CA GLN A 202 17.45 -6.79 4.10
C GLN A 202 18.50 -7.80 3.65
N LEU A 203 18.13 -9.08 3.57
CA LEU A 203 19.01 -10.11 3.02
C LEU A 203 19.37 -9.82 1.55
N TYR A 204 18.42 -9.36 0.75
CA TYR A 204 18.69 -8.95 -0.64
C TYR A 204 19.74 -7.83 -0.69
N ASN A 205 19.56 -6.76 0.10
CA ASN A 205 20.49 -5.64 0.15
C ASN A 205 21.87 -6.08 0.66
N TRP A 206 21.93 -6.91 1.70
CA TRP A 206 23.18 -7.47 2.19
C TRP A 206 23.90 -8.27 1.11
N LEU A 207 23.21 -9.10 0.32
CA LEU A 207 23.85 -9.79 -0.79
C LEU A 207 24.36 -8.84 -1.88
N ALA A 208 23.64 -7.74 -2.14
CA ALA A 208 23.92 -6.80 -3.23
C ALA A 208 25.05 -5.78 -2.93
N GLN A 209 25.35 -5.47 -1.67
CA GLN A 209 26.36 -4.46 -1.29
C GLN A 209 27.80 -4.98 -1.23
N GLY A 210 27.99 -6.29 -1.02
CA GLY A 210 29.30 -6.87 -0.75
C GLY A 210 29.88 -7.69 -1.89
N ASN A 211 30.86 -8.53 -1.57
CA ASN A 211 31.32 -9.56 -2.51
C ASN A 211 30.22 -10.62 -2.69
N GLN A 212 29.38 -10.41 -3.69
CA GLN A 212 28.21 -11.23 -4.02
C GLN A 212 28.55 -12.72 -4.09
N VAL A 213 29.66 -13.09 -4.74
CA VAL A 213 30.08 -14.49 -4.89
C VAL A 213 30.33 -15.12 -3.51
N ARG A 214 31.09 -14.44 -2.66
CA ARG A 214 31.41 -14.94 -1.31
C ARG A 214 30.17 -15.00 -0.42
N ARG A 215 29.32 -13.95 -0.44
CA ARG A 215 28.09 -13.89 0.35
C ARG A 215 27.07 -14.96 -0.09
N LEU A 216 26.97 -15.24 -1.39
CA LEU A 216 26.15 -16.34 -1.90
C LEU A 216 26.67 -17.73 -1.50
N GLN A 217 27.99 -17.94 -1.53
CA GLN A 217 28.59 -19.18 -1.04
C GLN A 217 28.31 -19.37 0.46
N MET A 218 28.45 -18.32 1.26
CA MET A 218 28.14 -18.34 2.69
C MET A 218 26.66 -18.67 2.93
N LEU A 219 25.74 -18.00 2.22
CA LEU A 219 24.31 -18.25 2.33
C LEU A 219 23.96 -19.72 2.01
N LYS A 220 24.59 -20.31 1.00
CA LYS A 220 24.40 -21.72 0.63
C LYS A 220 24.97 -22.68 1.68
N ALA A 221 26.12 -22.33 2.27
CA ALA A 221 26.82 -23.18 3.24
C ALA A 221 26.11 -23.21 4.60
N GLN A 222 25.68 -22.04 5.11
CA GLN A 222 25.10 -21.92 6.45
C GLN A 222 23.88 -20.98 6.50
N PRO A 223 22.73 -21.36 5.90
CA PRO A 223 21.53 -20.53 5.88
C PRO A 223 20.99 -20.15 7.27
N VAL A 224 21.21 -20.99 8.29
CA VAL A 224 20.68 -20.79 9.65
C VAL A 224 21.32 -19.57 10.33
N LEU A 225 22.56 -19.22 9.96
CA LEU A 225 23.26 -18.06 10.52
C LEU A 225 22.90 -16.74 9.83
N THR A 226 22.07 -16.78 8.79
CA THR A 226 21.70 -15.59 7.99
C THR A 226 21.18 -14.43 8.84
N PRO A 227 20.28 -14.61 9.83
CA PRO A 227 19.82 -13.50 10.67
C PRO A 227 20.98 -12.81 11.40
N LEU A 228 21.92 -13.60 11.95
CA LEU A 228 23.08 -13.07 12.66
C LEU A 228 24.04 -12.31 11.73
N LEU A 229 24.09 -12.63 10.44
CA LEU A 229 24.98 -11.97 9.49
C LEU A 229 24.39 -10.69 8.92
N VAL A 230 23.07 -10.65 8.75
CA VAL A 230 22.36 -9.46 8.25
C VAL A 230 22.27 -8.39 9.32
N ASP A 231 22.11 -8.77 10.59
CA ASP A 231 21.93 -7.83 11.71
C ASP A 231 23.26 -7.38 12.36
N CYS A 232 24.42 -8.02 12.07
CA CYS A 232 25.72 -7.68 12.68
C CYS A 232 26.55 -6.63 11.90
N GLU A 233 26.13 -6.19 10.71
CA GLU A 233 26.88 -5.21 9.90
C GLU A 233 26.40 -3.74 10.11
N GLU A 234 25.61 -3.46 11.16
CA GLU A 234 25.23 -2.09 11.57
C GLU A 234 26.20 -1.46 12.58
#